data_AF-A0A7V8QMC5-F1
#
_entry.id   AF-A0A7V8QMC5-F1
#
_cell.length_a   1.000
_cell.length_b   1.000
_cell.length_c   1.000
_cell.angle_alpha   90.00
_cell.angle_beta   90.00
_cell.angle_gamma   90.00
#
_symmetry.space_group_name_H-M   'P 1'
#
loop_
_entity.id
_entity.type
_entity.pdbx_description
1 polymer ?
#
loop_
_entity_poly.entity_id
_entity_poly.type
_entity_poly.pdbx_seq_one_letter_code
_entity_poly.pdbx_strand_id
1 'polypeptide(L)' 'MAENPVRTIRAAGASDVGKRRERNEDSLDWWVAPDGSAAFAVVADGVGGQPGGDQASAL' A
#
# COMPACT_ATOMS: atom_id res chain seq x y z
N MET A 1 -31.66 19.17 -9.74
CA MET A 1 -30.24 18.81 -9.91
C MET A 1 -29.76 18.40 -8.53
N ALA A 2 -29.54 17.12 -8.25
CA ALA A 2 -29.06 16.69 -6.95
C ALA A 2 -27.54 16.84 -6.90
N GLU A 3 -27.00 17.55 -5.91
CA GLU A 3 -25.57 17.58 -5.64
C GLU A 3 -25.08 16.17 -5.29
N ASN A 4 -24.04 15.71 -5.97
CA ASN A 4 -23.39 14.45 -5.65
C ASN A 4 -22.48 14.70 -4.44
N PRO A 5 -22.68 14.04 -3.29
CA PRO A 5 -21.86 14.30 -2.12
C PRO A 5 -20.39 14.02 -2.44
N VAL A 6 -19.52 14.97 -2.10
CA VAL A 6 -18.06 14.79 -2.20
C VAL A 6 -17.68 13.64 -1.29
N ARG A 7 -17.27 12.51 -1.86
CA ARG A 7 -16.75 11.37 -1.10
C ARG A 7 -15.29 11.65 -0.75
N THR A 8 -15.00 11.76 0.53
CA THR A 8 -13.63 11.82 1.03
C THR A 8 -13.08 10.40 1.19
N ILE A 9 -11.96 10.12 0.54
CA ILE A 9 -11.22 8.87 0.65
C ILE A 9 -10.25 8.98 1.84
N ARG A 10 -10.21 7.93 2.65
CA ARG A 10 -9.21 7.74 3.71
C ARG A 10 -8.51 6.41 3.46
N ALA A 11 -7.20 6.39 3.62
CA ALA A 11 -6.37 5.21 3.40
C ALA A 11 -5.58 4.88 4.67
N ALA A 12 -5.43 3.57 4.91
CA ALA A 12 -4.60 2.99 5.95
C ALA A 12 -4.11 1.64 5.42
N GLY A 13 -2.94 1.20 5.89
CA GLY A 13 -2.35 -0.07 5.50
C GLY A 13 -1.69 -0.73 6.70
N ALA A 14 -1.65 -2.06 6.66
CA ALA A 14 -0.95 -2.89 7.62
C ALA A 14 -0.38 -4.10 6.88
N SER A 15 0.82 -4.51 7.27
CA SER A 15 1.47 -5.72 6.76
C SER A 15 2.11 -6.46 7.93
N ASP A 16 2.26 -7.77 7.79
CA ASP A 16 2.80 -8.68 8.80
C ASP A 16 3.70 -9.72 8.12
N VAL A 17 4.86 -9.99 8.70
CA VAL A 17 5.82 -10.99 8.18
C VAL A 17 5.31 -12.43 8.31
N GLY A 18 4.31 -12.66 9.16
CA GLY A 18 3.80 -13.98 9.49
C GLY A 18 4.80 -14.81 10.30
N LYS A 19 4.53 -16.11 10.40
CA LYS A 19 5.28 -17.03 11.28
C LYS A 19 6.37 -17.84 10.56
N ARG A 20 6.50 -17.67 9.23
CA ARG A 20 7.31 -18.56 8.37
C ARG A 20 8.45 -17.87 7.62
N ARG A 21 8.41 -16.54 7.49
CA ARG A 21 9.43 -15.76 6.80
C ARG A 21 10.29 -15.03 7.82
N GLU A 22 11.56 -14.83 7.48
CA GLU A 22 12.50 -14.06 8.32
C GLU A 22 12.35 -12.55 8.09
N ARG A 23 11.93 -12.14 6.89
CA ARG A 23 11.75 -10.76 6.49
C ARG A 23 10.39 -10.59 5.83
N ASN A 24 9.80 -9.42 6.08
CA ASN A 24 8.64 -8.99 5.33
C ASN A 24 9.14 -8.46 3.98
N GLU A 25 8.77 -9.14 2.90
CA GLU A 25 9.10 -8.72 1.54
C GLU A 25 7.93 -7.96 0.92
N ASP A 26 6.87 -7.68 1.69
CA ASP A 26 5.74 -6.87 1.28
C ASP A 26 5.98 -5.40 1.68
N SER A 27 5.59 -4.47 0.80
CA SER A 27 5.56 -3.03 1.08
C SER A 27 4.23 -2.42 0.64
N LEU A 28 3.82 -1.38 1.34
CA LEU A 28 2.59 -0.64 1.10
C LEU A 28 2.84 0.85 1.27
N ASP A 29 2.31 1.65 0.35
CA ASP A 29 2.31 3.11 0.45
C ASP A 29 1.05 3.67 -0.23
N TRP A 30 0.68 4.90 0.13
CA TRP A 30 -0.43 5.58 -0.49
C TRP A 30 -0.28 7.10 -0.43
N TRP A 31 -0.83 7.74 -1.45
CA TRP A 31 -1.06 9.17 -1.48
C TRP A 31 -2.56 9.45 -1.57
N VAL A 32 -3.06 10.32 -0.70
CA VAL A 32 -4.44 10.83 -0.77
C VAL A 32 -4.37 12.28 -1.23
N ALA A 33 -5.18 12.64 -2.22
CA ALA A 33 -5.27 14.02 -2.68
C ALA A 33 -5.61 14.96 -1.52
N PRO A 34 -5.11 16.20 -1.47
CA PRO A 34 -5.38 17.11 -0.35
C PRO A 34 -6.87 17.38 -0.10
N ASP A 35 -7.69 17.33 -1.16
CA ASP A 35 -9.15 17.47 -1.07
C ASP A 35 -9.88 16.16 -0.75
N GLY A 36 -9.13 15.06 -0.62
CA GLY A 36 -9.63 13.71 -0.34
C GLY A 36 -10.48 13.11 -1.46
N SER A 37 -10.53 13.73 -2.65
CA SER A 37 -11.39 13.26 -3.76
C SER A 37 -10.83 12.02 -4.45
N ALA A 38 -9.52 11.80 -4.34
CA ALA A 38 -8.80 10.73 -4.99
C ALA A 38 -7.70 10.15 -4.08
N ALA A 39 -7.30 8.93 -4.37
CA ALA A 39 -6.14 8.30 -3.77
C ALA A 39 -5.40 7.44 -4.80
N PHE A 40 -4.09 7.31 -4.64
CA PHE A 40 -3.23 6.38 -5.34
C PHE A 40 -2.56 5.50 -4.30
N ALA A 41 -2.82 4.20 -4.34
CA ALA A 41 -2.28 3.24 -3.39
C ALA A 41 -1.48 2.17 -4.14
N VAL A 42 -0.37 1.75 -3.54
CA VAL A 42 0.54 0.76 -4.10
C VAL A 42 0.75 -0.36 -3.08
N VAL A 43 0.75 -1.59 -3.56
CA VAL A 43 1.17 -2.78 -2.82
C VAL A 43 2.20 -3.49 -3.69
N ALA A 44 3.36 -3.78 -3.10
CA ALA A 44 4.45 -4.49 -3.75
C ALA A 44 4.81 -5.74 -2.94
N ASP A 45 4.92 -6.89 -3.62
CA ASP A 45 5.32 -8.18 -3.05
C ASP A 45 6.67 -8.58 -3.67
N GLY A 46 7.69 -8.63 -2.81
CA GLY A 46 9.02 -9.06 -3.18
C GLY A 46 9.07 -10.57 -3.39
N VAL A 47 9.62 -10.99 -4.54
CA VAL A 47 9.66 -12.43 -4.88
C VAL A 47 10.56 -13.20 -3.91
N GLY A 48 9.93 -13.94 -3.01
CA GLY A 48 10.64 -14.78 -2.03
C GLY A 48 11.54 -15.83 -2.68
N GLY A 49 12.73 -16.03 -2.09
CA GLY A 49 13.75 -16.94 -2.61
C GLY A 49 14.70 -16.31 -3.64
N GLN A 50 14.45 -15.06 -4.05
CA GLN A 50 15.44 -14.26 -4.76
C GLN A 50 16.18 -13.31 -3.80
N PRO A 51 17.48 -13.03 -4.03
CA PRO A 51 18.19 -12.03 -3.23
C PRO A 51 17.54 -10.65 -3.36
N GLY A 52 17.28 -9.99 -2.22
CA GLY A 52 16.83 -8.61 -2.17
C GLY A 52 15.36 -8.38 -2.49
N GLY A 53 14.47 -9.37 -2.29
CA GLY A 53 13.02 -9.20 -2.48
C GLY A 53 12.44 -8.03 -1.68
N ASP A 54 12.92 -7.83 -0.45
CA ASP A 54 12.58 -6.70 0.44
C ASP A 54 13.05 -5.34 -0.11
N GLN A 55 14.19 -5.30 -0.77
CA GLN A 55 14.70 -4.08 -1.42
C GLN A 55 13.95 -3.79 -2.72
N ALA A 56 13.60 -4.83 -3.47
CA ALA A 56 12.89 -4.70 -4.74
C ALA A 56 11.44 -4.25 -4.55
N SER A 57 10.80 -4.64 -3.44
CA SER A 57 9.44 -4.21 -3.13
C SER A 57 9.38 -2.87 -2.41
N ALA A 58 10.50 -2.30 -1.96
CA ALA A 58 10.51 -1.05 -1.22
C ALA A 58 9.89 0.11 -2.03
N LEU A 59 8.95 0.82 -1.41
CA LEU A 59 8.20 1.95 -1.96
C LEU A 59 8.62 3.27 -1.30
#